data_AF-A0A2V5WWM8-F1
#
_entry.id   AF-A0A2V5WWM8-F1
#
_cell.length_a   1.000
_cell.length_b   1.000
_cell.length_c   1.000
_cell.angle_alpha   90.00
_cell.angle_beta   90.00
_cell.angle_gamma   90.00
#
_symmetry.space_group_name_H-M   'P 1'
#
loop_
_entity.id
_entity.type
_entity.pdbx_description
1 polymer ?
#
loop_
_entity_poly.entity_id
_entity_poly.type
_entity_poly.pdbx_seq_one_letter_code
_entity_poly.pdbx_strand_id
1 'polypeptide(L)'
;MPAEVKKEIQLEIAHVLFTDIVGYSKLPINQQRALVERLNEIVRGTDEFQAAEGAGRLIKIPTGDGITLVFYQNPEAPVECALEISRALKKHPELQLRMG
;
A
#
# COMPACT_ATOMS: atom_id res chain seq x y z
N MET A 1 10.45 -43.49 -15.98
CA MET A 1 9.68 -42.74 -14.96
C MET A 1 10.21 -41.32 -14.96
N PRO A 2 9.39 -40.28 -15.24
CA PRO A 2 9.87 -38.91 -15.17
C PRO A 2 10.03 -38.52 -13.69
N ALA A 3 11.18 -37.98 -13.32
CA ALA A 3 11.44 -37.46 -12.00
C ALA A 3 10.52 -36.26 -11.75
N GLU A 4 9.68 -36.34 -10.71
CA GLU A 4 8.92 -35.21 -10.20
C GLU A 4 9.90 -34.13 -9.72
N VAL A 5 10.00 -33.04 -10.48
CA VAL A 5 10.73 -31.85 -10.06
C VAL A 5 9.90 -31.19 -8.95
N LYS A 6 10.22 -31.50 -7.69
CA LYS A 6 9.81 -30.66 -6.55
C LYS A 6 10.44 -29.29 -6.75
N LYS A 7 9.67 -28.33 -7.25
CA LYS A 7 10.05 -26.91 -7.14
C LYS A 7 10.14 -26.60 -5.64
N GLU A 8 11.36 -26.44 -5.14
CA GLU A 8 11.59 -25.92 -3.80
C GLU A 8 10.96 -24.52 -3.73
N ILE A 9 9.93 -24.36 -2.91
CA ILE A 9 9.29 -23.07 -2.69
C ILE A 9 10.26 -22.23 -1.86
N GLN A 10 10.85 -21.20 -2.46
CA GLN A 10 11.67 -20.24 -1.72
C GLN A 10 10.75 -19.36 -0.87
N LEU A 11 10.97 -19.37 0.44
CA LEU A 11 10.25 -18.52 1.39
C LEU A 11 10.96 -17.16 1.48
N GLU A 12 10.20 -16.08 1.43
CA GLU A 12 10.69 -14.72 1.66
C GLU A 12 9.94 -14.05 2.81
N ILE A 13 10.61 -13.11 3.48
CA ILE A 13 9.98 -12.22 4.46
C ILE A 13 9.36 -11.05 3.71
N ALA A 14 8.11 -10.74 4.05
CA ALA A 14 7.40 -9.58 3.54
C ALA A 14 6.98 -8.68 4.70
N HIS A 15 6.98 -7.38 4.46
CA HIS A 15 6.58 -6.35 5.41
C HIS A 15 5.37 -5.62 4.84
N VAL A 16 4.29 -5.57 5.61
CA VAL A 16 2.98 -5.17 5.10
C VAL A 16 2.58 -3.85 5.73
N LEU A 17 2.13 -2.91 4.89
CA LEU A 17 1.43 -1.69 5.31
C LEU A 17 -0.02 -1.79 4.84
N PHE A 18 -0.95 -1.76 5.78
CA PHE A 18 -2.37 -1.55 5.52
C PHE A 18 -2.69 -0.07 5.62
N THR A 19 -3.54 0.39 4.70
CA THR A 19 -4.10 1.74 4.72
C THR A 19 -5.60 1.63 4.49
N ASP A 20 -6.38 2.42 5.23
CA ASP A 20 -7.84 2.37 5.18
C ASP A 20 -8.45 3.74 5.50
N ILE A 21 -9.46 4.14 4.72
CA ILE A 21 -10.13 5.43 4.83
C ILE A 21 -11.12 5.42 5.99
N VAL A 22 -10.87 6.29 6.96
CA VAL A 22 -11.72 6.41 8.14
C VAL A 22 -13.10 6.92 7.74
N GLY A 23 -14.14 6.16 8.10
CA GLY A 23 -15.53 6.55 7.86
C GLY A 23 -15.99 6.42 6.40
N TYR A 24 -15.23 5.75 5.54
CA TYR A 24 -15.50 5.58 4.11
C TYR A 24 -16.97 5.25 3.79
N SER A 25 -17.54 4.23 4.44
CA SER A 25 -18.89 3.73 4.16
C SER A 25 -20.01 4.73 4.46
N LYS A 26 -19.72 5.82 5.19
CA LYS A 26 -20.71 6.87 5.50
C LYS A 26 -20.79 7.93 4.39
N LEU A 27 -19.85 7.92 3.45
CA LEU A 27 -19.74 8.94 2.42
C LEU A 27 -20.57 8.58 1.18
N PRO A 28 -21.10 9.58 0.44
CA PRO A 28 -21.66 9.37 -0.89
C PRO A 28 -20.66 8.72 -1.87
N ILE A 29 -21.16 7.93 -2.83
CA ILE A 29 -20.33 7.14 -3.78
C ILE A 29 -19.35 8.02 -4.57
N ASN A 30 -19.75 9.23 -4.97
CA ASN A 30 -18.88 10.15 -5.68
C ASN A 30 -17.71 10.64 -4.79
N GLN A 31 -17.95 10.86 -3.50
CA GLN A 31 -16.89 11.22 -2.55
C GLN A 31 -15.98 10.04 -2.24
N GLN A 32 -16.54 8.84 -2.07
CA GLN A 32 -15.77 7.61 -1.91
C GLN A 32 -14.76 7.42 -3.05
N ARG A 33 -15.21 7.55 -4.30
CA ARG A 33 -14.35 7.43 -5.48
C ARG A 33 -13.24 8.47 -5.49
N ALA A 34 -13.57 9.73 -5.23
CA ALA A 34 -12.59 10.81 -5.19
C ALA A 34 -11.51 10.60 -4.11
N LEU A 35 -11.89 10.11 -2.93
CA LEU A 35 -10.94 9.81 -1.86
C LEU A 35 -10.04 8.62 -2.17
N VAL A 36 -10.58 7.57 -2.81
CA VAL A 36 -9.77 6.42 -3.25
C VAL A 36 -8.79 6.81 -4.35
N GLU A 37 -9.23 7.64 -5.31
CA GLU A 37 -8.35 8.20 -6.33
C GLU A 37 -7.24 9.03 -5.68
N ARG A 38 -7.58 9.90 -4.71
CA ARG A 38 -6.60 10.71 -3.98
C ARG A 38 -5.61 9.89 -3.14
N LEU A 39 -6.10 8.85 -2.46
CA LEU A 39 -5.26 7.92 -1.71
C LEU A 39 -4.23 7.27 -2.64
N ASN A 40 -4.67 6.77 -3.80
CA ASN A 40 -3.79 6.13 -4.76
C ASN A 40 -2.73 7.09 -5.30
N GLU A 41 -3.08 8.35 -5.57
CA GLU A 41 -2.12 9.38 -5.99
C GLU A 41 -1.05 9.64 -4.92
N ILE A 42 -1.48 9.81 -3.66
CA ILE A 42 -0.55 10.07 -2.55
C ILE A 42 0.39 8.88 -2.34
N VAL A 43 -0.15 7.66 -2.31
CA VAL A 43 0.63 6.44 -2.12
C VAL A 43 1.64 6.22 -3.25
N ARG A 44 1.27 6.49 -4.49
CA ARG A 44 2.20 6.38 -5.64
C ARG A 44 3.26 7.49 -5.67
N GLY A 45 3.02 8.58 -4.96
CA GLY A 45 3.92 9.71 -4.86
C GLY A 45 4.99 9.57 -3.78
N THR A 46 4.97 8.50 -2.97
CA THR A 46 5.99 8.27 -1.94
C THR A 46 7.27 7.69 -2.52
N ASP A 47 8.41 8.08 -1.96
CA ASP A 47 9.73 7.68 -2.44
C ASP A 47 9.91 6.17 -2.22
N GLU A 48 9.50 5.66 -1.06
CA GLU A 48 9.54 4.23 -0.73
C GLU A 48 8.68 3.38 -1.68
N PHE A 49 7.49 3.87 -2.07
CA PHE A 49 6.67 3.18 -3.05
C PHE A 49 7.35 3.12 -4.41
N GLN A 50 7.88 4.25 -4.89
CA GLN A 50 8.52 4.31 -6.22
C GLN A 50 9.80 3.48 -6.27
N ALA A 51 10.59 3.50 -5.21
CA ALA A 51 11.80 2.68 -5.09
C ALA A 51 11.46 1.18 -5.12
N ALA A 52 10.50 0.74 -4.30
CA ALA A 52 10.10 -0.66 -4.24
C ALA A 52 9.40 -1.13 -5.52
N GLU A 53 8.56 -0.28 -6.14
CA GLU A 53 7.93 -0.56 -7.43
C GLU A 53 8.97 -0.67 -8.56
N GLY A 54 9.91 0.28 -8.64
CA GLY A 54 10.99 0.28 -9.63
C GLY A 54 11.93 -0.93 -9.50
N ALA A 55 12.12 -1.44 -8.28
CA ALA A 55 12.87 -2.65 -8.00
C ALA A 55 12.07 -3.96 -8.24
N GLY A 56 10.77 -3.88 -8.53
CA GLY A 56 9.90 -5.05 -8.63
C GLY A 56 9.71 -5.79 -7.29
N ARG A 57 9.91 -5.11 -6.16
CA ARG A 57 9.86 -5.65 -4.79
C ARG A 57 8.65 -5.13 -3.98
N LEU A 58 7.57 -4.78 -4.69
CA LEU A 58 6.32 -4.27 -4.13
C LEU A 58 5.11 -5.01 -4.72
N ILE A 59 4.19 -5.47 -3.88
CA ILE A 59 2.83 -5.87 -4.28
C ILE A 59 1.83 -4.87 -3.75
N LYS A 60 0.83 -4.56 -4.57
CA LYS A 60 -0.24 -3.60 -4.28
C LYS A 60 -1.57 -4.34 -4.35
N ILE A 61 -2.32 -4.36 -3.25
CA ILE A 61 -3.60 -5.05 -3.18
C ILE A 61 -4.68 -4.02 -2.83
N PRO A 62 -5.60 -3.69 -3.75
CA PRO A 62 -6.71 -2.80 -3.43
C PRO A 62 -7.70 -3.51 -2.49
N THR A 63 -8.10 -2.84 -1.42
CA THR A 63 -9.07 -3.38 -0.44
C THR A 63 -10.47 -2.75 -0.58
N GLY A 64 -10.62 -1.77 -1.48
CA GLY A 64 -11.87 -1.04 -1.73
C GLY A 64 -11.79 0.39 -1.21
N ASP A 65 -11.70 0.54 0.11
CA ASP A 65 -11.55 1.81 0.83
C ASP A 65 -10.11 2.10 1.26
N GLY A 66 -9.16 1.39 0.68
CA GLY A 66 -7.78 1.38 1.10
C GLY A 66 -6.86 0.67 0.11
N ILE A 67 -5.60 0.56 0.51
CA ILE A 67 -4.59 -0.20 -0.22
C ILE A 67 -3.67 -0.91 0.78
N THR A 68 -3.39 -2.18 0.51
CA THR A 68 -2.33 -2.94 1.17
C THR A 68 -1.09 -2.93 0.30
N LEU A 69 0.04 -2.54 0.89
CA LEU A 69 1.36 -2.57 0.26
C LEU A 69 2.19 -3.66 0.93
N VAL A 70 2.79 -4.54 0.11
CA VAL A 70 3.66 -5.61 0.58
C VAL A 70 5.06 -5.38 0.05
N PHE A 71 5.98 -5.03 0.95
CA PHE A 71 7.37 -4.75 0.66
C PHE A 71 8.23 -5.98 0.95
N TYR A 72 9.20 -6.25 0.07
CA TYR A 72 10.12 -7.37 0.23
C TYR A 72 11.58 -6.93 0.47
N GLN A 73 11.83 -5.63 0.66
CA GLN A 73 13.18 -5.10 0.70
C GLN A 73 13.75 -5.04 2.13
N ASN A 74 13.07 -4.34 3.03
CA ASN A 74 13.46 -4.20 4.44
C ASN A 74 12.24 -3.85 5.31
N PRO A 75 12.31 -4.03 6.65
CA PRO A 75 11.19 -3.75 7.56
C PRO A 75 10.88 -2.27 7.77
N GLU A 76 11.79 -1.36 7.43
CA GLU A 76 11.62 0.10 7.60
C GLU A 76 10.80 0.70 6.45
N ALA A 77 10.89 0.14 5.24
CA ALA A 77 10.20 0.61 4.04
C ALA A 77 8.69 0.88 4.22
N PRO A 78 7.87 -0.03 4.80
CA PRO A 78 6.46 0.27 5.05
C PRO A 78 6.27 1.42 6.06
N VAL A 79 7.16 1.56 7.04
CA VAL A 79 7.08 2.61 8.07
C VAL A 79 7.43 3.97 7.46
N GLU A 80 8.50 4.06 6.69
CA GLU A 80 8.88 5.29 5.99
C GLU A 80 7.81 5.70 4.96
N CYS A 81 7.27 4.74 4.21
CA CYS A 81 6.12 4.99 3.32
C CYS A 81 4.92 5.55 4.10
N ALA A 82 4.59 5.00 5.26
CA ALA A 82 3.52 5.51 6.12
C ALA A 82 3.79 6.94 6.64
N LEU A 83 5.05 7.27 6.95
CA LEU A 83 5.44 8.62 7.35
C LEU A 83 5.31 9.61 6.19
N GLU A 84 5.69 9.23 4.99
CA GLU A 84 5.54 10.04 3.77
C GLU A 84 4.08 10.28 3.43
N ILE A 85 3.24 9.24 3.47
CA ILE A 85 1.78 9.36 3.35
C ILE A 85 1.27 10.36 4.39
N SER A 86 1.64 10.18 5.67
CA SER A 86 1.21 11.07 6.77
C SER A 86 1.60 12.54 6.54
N ARG A 87 2.79 12.80 5.97
CA ARG A 87 3.22 14.16 5.60
C ARG A 87 2.36 14.72 4.47
N ALA A 88 2.08 13.93 3.44
CA ALA A 88 1.25 14.33 2.32
C ALA A 88 -0.20 14.61 2.73
N LEU A 89 -0.77 13.80 3.64
CA LEU A 89 -2.13 13.97 4.18
C LEU A 89 -2.36 15.32 4.86
N LYS A 90 -1.32 16.01 5.34
CA LYS A 90 -1.45 17.36 5.90
C LYS A 90 -2.02 18.37 4.89
N LYS A 91 -1.86 18.10 3.59
CA LYS A 91 -2.43 18.91 2.50
C LYS A 91 -3.84 18.45 2.08
N HIS A 92 -4.32 17.33 2.64
CA HIS A 92 -5.57 16.64 2.31
C HIS A 92 -6.39 16.32 3.57
N PRO A 93 -6.87 17.34 4.31
CA PRO A 93 -7.65 17.12 5.53
C PRO A 93 -8.95 16.33 5.29
N GLU A 94 -9.46 16.31 4.06
CA GLU A 94 -10.60 15.50 3.62
C GLU A 94 -10.33 13.99 3.64
N LEU A 95 -9.06 13.58 3.56
CA LEU A 95 -8.64 12.19 3.50
C LEU A 95 -8.07 11.77 4.85
N GLN A 96 -8.93 11.21 5.70
CA GLN A 96 -8.51 10.65 6.98
C GLN A 96 -8.17 9.16 6.81
N LEU A 97 -6.95 8.78 7.18
CA LEU A 97 -6.46 7.40 7.06
C LEU A 97 -6.12 6.83 8.43
N ARG A 98 -6.33 5.53 8.57
CA ARG A 98 -5.67 4.66 9.56
C ARG A 98 -4.66 3.78 8.84
N MET A 99 -3.52 3.54 9.48
CA MET A 99 -2.43 2.74 8.94
C MET A 99 -1.95 1.72 9.98
N GLY A 100 -1.57 0.52 9.53
CA GLY A 100 -1.16 -0.58 10.40
C GLY A 100 -0.30 -1.61 9.70
#